data_AF-A0A317GV40-F1
#
_entry.id   AF-A0A317GV40-F1
#
_cell.length_a   1.000
_cell.length_b   1.000
_cell.length_c   1.000
_cell.angle_alpha   90.00
_cell.angle_beta   90.00
_cell.angle_gamma   90.00
#
_symmetry.space_group_name_H-M   'P 1'
#
loop_
_entity.id
_entity.type
_entity.pdbx_description
1 polymer ?
#
loop_
_entity_poly.entity_id
_entity_poly.type
_entity_poly.pdbx_seq_one_letter_code
_entity_poly.pdbx_strand_id
1 'polypeptide(L)' 'DVELDGAGRILVPAPLRKFAGLEKDVNLVGQGARFELWDEAKWVGQMDKAIASDEDSLPPELEGFSL' A
#
# COMPACT_ATOMS: atom_id res chain seq x y z
N ASP A 1 0.16 2.37 -20.57
CA ASP A 1 -0.87 1.55 -19.91
C ASP A 1 -0.35 0.14 -19.72
N VAL A 2 -0.87 -0.57 -18.71
CA VAL A 2 -0.60 -2.00 -18.48
C VAL A 2 -1.94 -2.72 -18.42
N GLU A 3 -2.07 -3.80 -19.19
CA GLU A 3 -3.28 -4.63 -19.22
C GLU A 3 -3.16 -5.80 -18.23
N LEU A 4 -4.30 -6.18 -17.67
CA LEU A 4 -4.44 -7.42 -16.92
C LEU A 4 -4.50 -8.60 -17.89
N ASP A 5 -3.77 -9.67 -17.58
CA ASP A 5 -3.92 -10.91 -18.33
C ASP A 5 -5.20 -11.67 -17.94
N GLY A 6 -5.50 -12.76 -18.66
CA GLY A 6 -6.70 -13.57 -18.42
C GLY A 6 -6.76 -14.27 -17.05
N ALA A 7 -5.67 -14.24 -16.28
CA ALA A 7 -5.61 -14.74 -14.91
C ALA A 7 -5.66 -13.60 -13.87
N GLY A 8 -5.92 -12.35 -14.30
CA GLY A 8 -5.98 -11.19 -13.41
C GLY A 8 -4.62 -10.72 -12.92
N ARG A 9 -3.52 -11.04 -13.63
CA ARG A 9 -2.17 -10.64 -13.24
C ARG A 9 -1.75 -9.37 -13.99
N ILE A 10 -0.95 -8.54 -13.33
CA ILE A 10 -0.35 -7.33 -13.89
C ILE A 10 1.17 -7.52 -13.91
N LEU A 11 1.80 -7.21 -15.03
CA LEU A 11 3.26 -7.18 -15.11
C LEU A 11 3.78 -5.83 -14.61
N VAL A 12 4.44 -5.83 -13.45
CA VAL A 12 5.08 -4.61 -12.92
C VAL A 12 6.45 -4.40 -13.59
N PRO A 13 6.67 -3.27 -14.29
CA PRO A 13 7.95 -2.97 -14.93
C PRO A 13 9.13 -3.03 -13.95
N ALA A 14 10.28 -3.54 -14.40
CA ALA A 14 11.48 -3.70 -13.56
C ALA A 14 11.94 -2.41 -12.86
N PRO A 15 11.90 -1.21 -13.50
CA PRO A 15 12.23 0.04 -12.81
C PRO A 15 11.32 0.34 -11.62
N LEU A 16 10.01 0.06 -11.74
CA LEU A 16 9.04 0.29 -10.68
C LEU A 16 9.18 -0.74 -9.55
N ARG A 17 9.46 -2.00 -9.89
CA ARG A 17 9.81 -3.04 -8.88
C ARG A 17 11.04 -2.63 -8.07
N LYS A 18 12.09 -2.14 -8.74
CA LYS A 18 13.31 -1.67 -8.06
C LYS A 18 13.04 -0.43 -7.20
N PHE A 19 12.26 0.52 -7.70
CA PHE A 19 11.89 1.73 -6.96
C PHE A 19 11.13 1.41 -5.68
N ALA A 20 10.08 0.58 -5.77
CA ALA A 20 9.31 0.15 -4.62
C ALA A 20 10.04 -0.88 -3.75
N GLY A 21 11.11 -1.50 -4.28
CA GLY A 21 11.86 -2.58 -3.63
C GLY A 21 11.01 -3.82 -3.43
N LEU A 22 10.18 -4.18 -4.41
CA LEU A 22 9.33 -5.36 -4.37
C LEU A 22 10.16 -6.62 -4.60
N GLU A 23 10.14 -7.53 -3.63
CA GLU A 23 10.74 -8.86 -3.75
C GLU A 23 9.67 -9.95 -3.97
N LYS A 24 9.74 -11.05 -3.22
CA LYS A 24 8.86 -12.21 -3.41
C LYS A 24 7.47 -11.98 -2.82
N ASP A 25 7.44 -11.47 -1.59
CA ASP A 25 6.22 -11.30 -0.81
C ASP A 25 5.82 -9.82 -0.82
N VAL A 26 4.57 -9.56 -1.23
CA VAL A 26 4.06 -8.22 -1.46
C VAL A 26 2.66 -8.08 -0.90
N ASN A 27 2.35 -6.92 -0.36
CA ASN A 27 1.02 -6.56 0.12
C ASN A 27 0.32 -5.64 -0.89
N LEU A 28 -0.93 -5.95 -1.20
CA LEU A 28 -1.82 -5.08 -1.96
C LEU A 28 -2.78 -4.39 -1.00
N VAL A 29 -2.70 -3.07 -0.92
CA VAL A 29 -3.46 -2.27 0.04
C VAL A 29 -4.44 -1.37 -0.71
N GLY A 30 -5.72 -1.45 -0.38
CA GLY A 30 -6.73 -0.55 -0.94
C GLY A 30 -6.66 0.83 -0.29
N GLN A 31 -6.72 1.88 -1.10
CA GLN A 31 -6.71 3.27 -0.64
C GLN A 31 -7.70 4.10 -1.48
N GLY A 32 -8.98 4.01 -1.10
CA GLY A 32 -10.08 4.64 -1.82
C GLY A 32 -10.17 4.14 -3.27
N ALA A 33 -10.02 5.05 -4.23
CA ALA A 33 -10.13 4.75 -5.67
C ALA A 33 -8.86 4.12 -6.28
N ARG A 34 -7.80 3.91 -5.50
CA ARG A 34 -6.55 3.27 -5.94
C ARG A 34 -6.14 2.15 -5.00
N PHE A 35 -5.19 1.35 -5.42
CA PHE A 35 -4.47 0.44 -4.55
C PHE A 35 -2.98 0.74 -4.60
N GLU A 36 -2.27 0.32 -3.57
CA GLU A 36 -0.84 0.42 -3.44
C GLU A 36 -0.22 -0.98 -3.38
N LEU A 37 0.97 -1.12 -3.93
CA LEU A 37 1.78 -2.32 -3.84
C LEU A 37 2.98 -2.04 -2.94
N TRP A 38 3.11 -2.83 -1.89
CA TRP A 38 4.17 -2.69 -0.91
C TRP A 38 5.01 -3.96 -0.84
N ASP A 39 6.29 -3.79 -0.59
CA ASP A 39 7.11 -4.86 -0.02
C ASP A 39 6.58 -5.20 1.37
N GLU A 40 6.51 -6.50 1.69
CA GLU A 40 5.89 -6.97 2.93
C GLU A 40 6.56 -6.37 4.18
N ALA A 41 7.89 -6.39 4.25
CA ALA A 41 8.62 -5.89 5.41
C ALA A 41 8.46 -4.37 5.57
N LYS A 42 8.47 -3.62 4.45
CA LYS A 42 8.22 -2.19 4.48
C LYS A 42 6.80 -1.85 4.96
N TRP A 43 5.81 -2.64 4.55
CA TRP A 43 4.43 -2.45 4.96
C TRP A 43 4.26 -2.66 6.48
N VAL A 44 4.77 -3.77 7.01
CA VAL A 44 4.73 -4.06 8.45
C VAL A 44 5.41 -2.94 9.24
N GLY A 45 6.60 -2.52 8.82
CA GLY A 45 7.31 -1.44 9.48
C GLY A 45 6.61 -0.07 9.39
N GLN A 46 5.75 0.16 8.39
CA GLN A 46 4.90 1.36 8.33
C GLN A 46 3.69 1.25 9.26
N MET A 47 3.02 0.10 9.28
CA MET A 47 1.92 -0.16 10.21
C MET A 47 2.38 -0.02 11.66
N ASP A 48 3.52 -0.61 12.01
CA ASP A 48 4.06 -0.54 13.37
C ASP A 48 4.34 0.90 13.79
N LYS A 49 4.84 1.74 12.87
CA LYS A 49 5.06 3.17 13.13
C LYS A 49 3.75 3.93 13.31
N ALA A 50 2.76 3.65 12.46
CA ALA A 50 1.45 4.29 12.53
C ALA A 50 0.73 3.94 13.85
N ILE A 51 0.86 2.69 14.32
CA ILE A 51 0.28 2.23 15.58
C ILE A 51 1.05 2.79 16.80
N ALA A 52 2.37 2.93 16.68
CA ALA A 52 3.20 3.40 17.79
C ALA A 52 3.23 4.93 17.96
N SER A 53 2.78 5.71 16.96
CA SER A 53 2.68 7.15 17.08
C SER A 53 1.43 7.54 17.88
N ASP A 54 1.62 8.16 19.04
CA ASP A 54 0.58 8.81 19.87
C ASP A 54 -0.15 9.99 19.17
N GLU A 55 0.12 10.26 17.88
CA GLU A 55 -0.59 11.23 17.02
C GLU A 55 -1.94 10.69 16.50
N ASP A 56 -2.51 9.73 17.21
CA ASP A 56 -3.75 9.01 16.86
C ASP A 56 -5.04 9.81 17.14
N SER A 57 -4.93 11.10 17.52
CA SER A 57 -6.08 11.98 17.37
C SER A 57 -6.22 12.28 15.89
N LEU A 58 -7.07 11.51 15.20
CA LEU A 58 -7.70 11.97 13.97
C LEU A 58 -8.07 13.45 14.18
N PRO A 59 -7.64 14.36 13.27
CA PRO A 59 -8.08 15.74 13.33
C PRO A 59 -9.59 15.77 13.57
N PRO A 60 -10.12 16.64 14.44
CA PRO A 60 -11.56 16.66 14.75
C PRO A 60 -12.44 16.71 13.49
N GLU A 61 -11.91 17.26 12.39
CA GLU A 61 -12.56 17.33 11.08
C GLU A 61 -12.73 15.96 10.39
N LEU A 62 -11.98 14.94 10.82
CA LEU A 62 -12.03 13.57 10.32
C LEU A 62 -12.75 12.60 11.28
N GLU A 63 -13.22 13.06 12.45
CA GLU A 63 -14.09 12.26 13.30
C GLU A 63 -15.38 11.90 12.54
N GLY A 64 -15.65 10.60 12.41
CA GLY A 64 -16.83 10.09 11.69
C GLY A 64 -16.64 9.92 10.18
N PHE A 65 -15.44 10.16 9.65
CA PHE A 65 -15.12 9.81 8.26
C PHE A 65 -14.82 8.30 8.16
N SER A 66 -15.62 7.57 7.39
CA SER A 66 -15.29 6.21 6.94
C SER A 66 -14.91 6.25 5.47
N LEU A 67 -13.80 5.61 5.12
CA LEU A 67 -13.43 5.31 3.73
C LEU A 67 -14.35 4.25 3.12
#